data_AF-A0A9P0DRA7-F1
#
_entry.id   AF-A0A9P0DRA7-F1
#
_cell.length_a   1.000
_cell.length_b   1.000
_cell.length_c   1.000
_cell.angle_alpha   90.00
_cell.angle_beta   90.00
_cell.angle_gamma   90.00
#
_symmetry.space_group_name_H-M   'P 1'
#
loop_
_entity.id
_entity.type
_entity.pdbx_description
1 polymer ?
#
loop_
_entity_poly.entity_id
_entity_poly.type
_entity_poly.pdbx_seq_one_letter_code
_entity_poly.pdbx_strand_id
1 'polypeptide(L)'
;MTPSNSDSDLDFFNNGQRWFPIILEIFKSLVNELTEEVHFMEQFFIKMQGIYAFVCQVCFFILFDALLEDNADIEDTKADRSVVIALTSILFYSVFAYFVSRVRDILQNNRLTPIPTFPSTRQYLQWICKIILEWAKAVVIVFCLREQGMNYQPGVVYSLVTFLYYICSEKIFLKVFPELVEMLSLDLLENLEHLYVPMVLNFVAISAGTIVTSYVLLQSYSGFVLLCLYFLVYLRVKDVYHNSWKLLRTERETYRSFRVATVEDIENWADLCAVCLNTMSSARITPCNHLFHPHCLKQCLRISLFCPLCKSHFVASEERK
;
A
#
# COMPACT_ATOMS: atom_id res chain seq x y z
N MET A 1 50.53 -48.08 44.66
CA MET A 1 50.43 -47.68 43.23
C MET A 1 49.03 -48.01 42.75
N THR A 2 48.16 -47.01 42.67
CA THR A 2 47.15 -46.80 41.61
C THR A 2 46.46 -45.46 41.89
N PRO A 3 46.39 -44.53 40.92
CA PRO A 3 45.87 -43.18 41.11
C PRO A 3 44.37 -43.07 40.79
N SER A 4 43.75 -42.05 41.40
CA SER A 4 42.59 -41.23 40.99
C SER A 4 41.76 -41.64 39.77
N ASN A 5 40.45 -41.79 39.96
CA ASN A 5 39.46 -41.91 38.88
C ASN A 5 38.15 -41.15 39.20
N SER A 6 38.27 -39.92 39.73
CA SER A 6 37.13 -39.04 40.04
C SER A 6 37.04 -37.79 39.15
N ASP A 7 37.98 -37.59 38.22
CA ASP A 7 38.04 -36.38 37.38
C ASP A 7 37.37 -36.54 36.00
N SER A 8 37.00 -37.76 35.59
CA SER A 8 36.42 -37.99 34.25
C SER A 8 34.92 -37.62 34.12
N ASP A 9 34.16 -37.66 35.22
CA ASP A 9 32.70 -37.47 35.17
C ASP A 9 32.28 -36.00 35.35
N LEU A 10 33.16 -35.16 35.92
CA LEU A 10 32.94 -33.70 36.05
C LEU A 10 33.22 -32.95 34.73
N ASP A 11 34.11 -33.46 33.89
CA ASP A 11 34.43 -32.85 32.59
C ASP A 11 33.35 -33.11 31.52
N PHE A 12 32.58 -34.21 31.62
CA PHE A 12 31.50 -34.51 30.68
C PHE A 12 30.31 -33.55 30.85
N PHE A 13 29.94 -33.22 32.10
CA PHE A 13 28.88 -32.25 32.40
C PHE A 13 29.28 -30.80 32.10
N ASN A 14 30.54 -30.45 32.31
CA ASN A 14 31.05 -29.09 32.06
C ASN A 14 31.19 -28.79 30.55
N ASN A 15 31.45 -29.82 29.73
CA ASN A 15 31.49 -29.67 28.29
C ASN A 15 30.08 -29.46 27.71
N GLY A 16 29.08 -30.23 28.14
CA GLY A 16 27.68 -30.10 27.69
C GLY A 16 27.04 -28.71 27.89
N GLN A 17 27.43 -27.99 28.95
CA GLN A 17 26.98 -26.61 29.19
C GLN A 17 27.65 -25.56 28.28
N ARG A 18 28.82 -25.85 27.69
CA ARG A 18 29.52 -24.93 26.78
C ARG A 18 28.99 -24.93 25.35
N TRP A 19 28.44 -26.04 24.88
CA TRP A 19 27.88 -26.14 23.51
C TRP A 19 26.53 -25.45 23.38
N PHE A 20 25.71 -25.44 24.43
CA PHE A 20 24.38 -24.84 24.41
C PHE A 20 24.36 -23.34 24.02
N PRO A 21 25.20 -22.45 24.61
CA PRO A 21 25.24 -21.05 24.21
C PRO A 21 25.76 -20.85 22.78
N ILE A 22 26.72 -21.67 22.33
CA ILE A 22 27.28 -21.59 20.96
C ILE A 22 26.23 -22.01 19.92
N ILE A 23 25.51 -23.11 20.18
CA ILE A 23 24.42 -23.58 19.32
C ILE A 23 23.28 -22.55 19.30
N LEU A 24 22.96 -21.92 20.44
CA LEU A 24 21.96 -20.87 20.51
C LEU A 24 22.36 -19.63 19.71
N GLU A 25 23.65 -19.24 19.74
CA GLU A 25 24.17 -18.10 18.99
C GLU A 25 24.18 -18.37 17.48
N ILE A 26 24.61 -19.57 17.06
CA ILE A 26 24.53 -20.00 15.66
C ILE A 26 23.08 -20.05 15.20
N PHE A 27 22.18 -20.64 16.00
CA PHE A 27 20.76 -20.70 15.67
C PHE A 27 20.15 -19.30 15.57
N LYS A 28 20.48 -18.39 16.48
CA LYS A 28 20.03 -17.00 16.44
C LYS A 28 20.55 -16.27 15.21
N SER A 29 21.81 -16.50 14.84
CA SER A 29 22.39 -15.94 13.62
C SER A 29 21.67 -16.45 12.37
N LEU A 30 21.42 -17.76 12.29
CA LEU A 30 20.70 -18.38 11.18
C LEU A 30 19.25 -17.87 11.08
N VAL A 31 18.57 -17.73 12.23
CA VAL A 31 17.21 -17.17 12.29
C VAL A 31 17.19 -15.71 11.85
N ASN A 32 18.18 -14.91 12.27
CA ASN A 32 18.29 -13.52 11.84
C ASN A 32 18.51 -13.42 10.32
N GLU A 33 19.44 -14.19 9.77
CA GLU A 33 19.73 -14.25 8.33
C GLU A 33 18.48 -14.67 7.54
N LEU A 34 17.80 -15.73 7.98
CA LEU A 34 16.54 -16.16 7.36
C LEU A 34 15.45 -15.08 7.46
N THR A 35 15.37 -14.36 8.59
CA THR A 35 14.38 -13.28 8.78
C THR A 35 14.67 -12.09 7.86
N GLU A 36 15.95 -11.77 7.62
CA GLU A 36 16.36 -10.73 6.67
C GLU A 36 16.02 -11.11 5.23
N GLU A 37 16.29 -12.36 4.83
CA GLU A 37 15.92 -12.88 3.52
C GLU A 37 14.41 -12.88 3.30
N VAL A 38 13.64 -13.33 4.30
CA VAL A 38 12.17 -13.23 4.29
C VAL A 38 11.74 -11.77 4.17
N HIS A 39 12.36 -10.87 4.93
CA HIS A 39 12.04 -9.45 4.87
C HIS A 39 12.23 -8.86 3.46
N PHE A 40 13.33 -9.23 2.79
CA PHE A 40 13.62 -8.83 1.42
C PHE A 40 12.58 -9.37 0.44
N MET A 41 12.23 -10.66 0.54
CA MET A 41 11.20 -11.29 -0.29
C MET A 41 9.83 -10.65 -0.09
N GLU A 42 9.45 -10.35 1.14
CA GLU A 42 8.20 -9.64 1.47
C GLU A 42 8.19 -8.23 0.86
N GLN A 43 9.29 -7.48 0.95
CA GLN A 43 9.38 -6.17 0.33
C GLN A 43 9.29 -6.25 -1.20
N PHE A 44 9.95 -7.24 -1.80
CA PHE A 44 9.86 -7.50 -3.23
C PHE A 44 8.42 -7.81 -3.66
N PHE A 45 7.74 -8.65 -2.88
CA PHE A 45 6.33 -8.98 -3.12
C PHE A 45 5.42 -7.75 -3.01
N ILE A 46 5.59 -6.92 -1.98
CA ILE A 46 4.85 -5.65 -1.81
C ILE A 46 5.11 -4.69 -2.98
N LYS A 47 6.34 -4.62 -3.50
CA LYS A 47 6.67 -3.82 -4.70
C LYS A 47 5.91 -4.29 -5.94
N MET A 48 5.62 -5.59 -6.04
CA MET A 48 4.76 -6.17 -7.08
C MET A 48 3.27 -5.92 -6.75
N GLN A 49 2.89 -4.64 -6.65
CA GLN A 49 1.59 -4.17 -6.17
C GLN A 49 0.37 -4.85 -6.82
N GLY A 50 0.44 -5.20 -8.11
CA GLY A 50 -0.66 -5.89 -8.79
C GLY A 50 -0.90 -7.31 -8.26
N ILE A 51 0.16 -8.10 -8.13
CA ILE A 51 0.09 -9.48 -7.61
C ILE A 51 -0.25 -9.44 -6.11
N TYR A 52 0.40 -8.54 -5.36
CA TYR A 52 0.14 -8.36 -3.95
C TYR A 52 -1.33 -7.99 -3.65
N ALA A 53 -1.88 -7.00 -4.37
CA ALA A 53 -3.28 -6.61 -4.22
C ALA A 53 -4.23 -7.75 -4.59
N PHE A 54 -3.95 -8.47 -5.69
CA PHE A 54 -4.73 -9.61 -6.13
C PHE A 54 -4.78 -10.72 -5.06
N VAL A 55 -3.63 -11.12 -4.50
CA VAL A 55 -3.59 -12.15 -3.44
C VAL A 55 -4.37 -11.71 -2.21
N CYS A 56 -4.23 -10.45 -1.77
CA CYS A 56 -5.01 -9.91 -0.66
C CYS A 56 -6.51 -9.88 -0.94
N GLN A 57 -6.92 -9.55 -2.18
CA GLN A 57 -8.33 -9.54 -2.59
C GLN A 57 -8.90 -10.96 -2.57
N VAL A 58 -8.20 -11.93 -3.15
CA VAL A 58 -8.62 -13.35 -3.15
C VAL A 58 -8.79 -13.87 -1.72
N CYS A 59 -7.79 -13.67 -0.85
CA CYS A 59 -7.86 -14.10 0.55
C CYS A 59 -9.06 -13.47 1.29
N PHE A 60 -9.26 -12.15 1.15
CA PHE A 60 -10.38 -11.47 1.81
C PHE A 60 -11.73 -11.97 1.30
N PHE A 61 -11.87 -12.17 -0.01
CA PHE A 61 -13.14 -12.55 -0.64
C PHE A 61 -13.54 -13.97 -0.24
N ILE A 62 -12.58 -14.90 -0.16
CA ILE A 62 -12.82 -16.27 0.31
C ILE A 62 -13.23 -16.27 1.79
N LEU A 63 -12.51 -15.54 2.65
CA LEU A 63 -12.85 -15.48 4.07
C LEU A 63 -14.19 -14.78 4.33
N PHE A 64 -14.52 -13.75 3.56
CA PHE A 64 -15.79 -13.06 3.71
C PHE A 64 -16.97 -13.90 3.23
N ASP A 65 -16.80 -14.70 2.18
CA ASP A 65 -17.78 -15.69 1.75
C ASP A 65 -18.03 -16.73 2.85
N ALA A 66 -16.95 -17.25 3.44
CA ALA A 66 -17.01 -18.18 4.56
C ALA A 66 -17.71 -17.59 5.79
N LEU A 67 -17.57 -16.29 6.04
CA LEU A 67 -18.26 -15.58 7.12
C LEU A 67 -19.77 -15.47 6.89
N LEU A 68 -20.22 -15.33 5.64
CA LEU A 68 -21.64 -15.19 5.32
C LEU A 68 -22.37 -16.54 5.25
N GLU A 69 -21.69 -17.61 4.84
CA GLU A 69 -22.27 -18.95 4.70
C GLU A 69 -22.19 -19.78 5.99
N ASP A 70 -22.58 -19.22 7.14
CA ASP A 70 -22.56 -19.80 8.52
C ASP A 70 -23.38 -21.11 8.70
N ASN A 71 -23.73 -21.80 7.63
CA ASN A 71 -24.42 -23.09 7.65
C ASN A 71 -23.43 -24.24 7.33
N ALA A 72 -23.33 -25.14 8.30
CA ALA A 72 -22.70 -26.45 8.18
C ALA A 72 -23.34 -27.23 7.02
N ASP A 73 -22.54 -27.59 6.02
CA ASP A 73 -22.47 -28.94 5.44
C ASP A 73 -21.79 -28.90 4.06
N ILE A 74 -20.89 -29.87 3.85
CA ILE A 74 -20.11 -30.21 2.62
C ILE A 74 -18.83 -29.36 2.42
N GLU A 75 -17.71 -29.87 2.94
CA GLU A 75 -16.42 -29.17 3.10
C GLU A 75 -15.61 -29.01 1.79
N ASP A 76 -15.62 -29.99 0.88
CA ASP A 76 -14.73 -29.96 -0.30
C ASP A 76 -15.29 -29.17 -1.48
N THR A 77 -16.59 -29.27 -1.77
CA THR A 77 -17.23 -28.51 -2.88
C THR A 77 -17.42 -27.03 -2.55
N LYS A 78 -17.38 -26.67 -1.26
CA LYS A 78 -17.54 -25.29 -0.77
C LYS A 78 -16.29 -24.44 -1.06
N ALA A 79 -15.09 -24.99 -0.84
CA ALA A 79 -13.84 -24.28 -1.08
C ALA A 79 -13.68 -23.88 -2.55
N ASP A 80 -13.93 -24.83 -3.47
CA ASP A 80 -13.86 -24.56 -4.91
C ASP A 80 -14.88 -23.51 -5.35
N ARG A 81 -16.09 -23.56 -4.79
CA ARG A 81 -17.13 -22.57 -5.05
C ARG A 81 -16.72 -21.17 -4.57
N SER A 82 -16.25 -21.03 -3.33
CA SER A 82 -15.82 -19.74 -2.78
C SER A 82 -14.66 -19.13 -3.56
N VAL A 83 -13.70 -19.95 -4.01
CA VAL A 83 -12.59 -19.51 -4.88
C VAL A 83 -13.12 -18.97 -6.20
N VAL A 84 -14.04 -19.69 -6.85
CA VAL A 84 -14.60 -19.25 -8.13
C VAL A 84 -15.44 -17.99 -7.97
N ILE A 85 -16.27 -17.86 -6.92
CA ILE A 85 -17.02 -16.64 -6.63
C ILE A 85 -16.05 -15.46 -6.43
N ALA A 86 -14.98 -15.65 -5.67
CA ALA A 86 -13.97 -14.63 -5.43
C ALA A 86 -13.29 -14.17 -6.73
N LEU A 87 -12.78 -15.12 -7.54
CA LEU A 87 -12.11 -14.82 -8.81
C LEU A 87 -13.03 -14.14 -9.83
N THR A 88 -14.28 -14.58 -9.91
CA THR A 88 -15.29 -13.99 -10.81
C THR A 88 -15.65 -12.57 -10.38
N SER A 89 -15.78 -12.33 -9.07
CA SER A 89 -16.03 -11.00 -8.52
C SER A 89 -14.87 -10.05 -8.79
N ILE A 90 -13.62 -10.51 -8.59
CA ILE A 90 -12.41 -9.73 -8.90
C ILE A 90 -12.35 -9.39 -10.39
N LEU A 91 -12.65 -10.35 -11.27
CA LEU A 91 -12.70 -10.10 -12.71
C LEU A 91 -13.72 -9.01 -13.06
N PHE A 92 -14.93 -9.10 -12.50
CA PHE A 92 -15.96 -8.08 -12.71
C PHE A 92 -15.51 -6.69 -12.23
N TYR A 93 -14.90 -6.62 -11.03
CA TYR A 93 -14.38 -5.36 -10.48
C TYR A 93 -13.19 -4.82 -11.27
N SER A 94 -12.37 -5.68 -11.88
CA SER A 94 -11.25 -5.26 -12.73
C SER A 94 -11.70 -4.51 -13.99
N VAL A 95 -12.85 -4.87 -14.56
CA VAL A 95 -13.47 -4.13 -15.68
C VAL A 95 -13.87 -2.73 -15.23
N PHE A 96 -14.42 -2.59 -14.02
CA PHE A 96 -14.72 -1.28 -13.44
C PHE A 96 -13.46 -0.46 -13.17
N ALA A 97 -12.41 -1.06 -12.62
CA ALA A 97 -11.13 -0.38 -12.41
C ALA A 97 -10.51 0.09 -13.74
N TYR A 98 -10.60 -0.71 -14.81
CA TYR A 98 -10.18 -0.31 -16.14
C TYR A 98 -10.92 0.93 -16.64
N PHE A 99 -12.25 0.96 -16.47
CA PHE A 99 -13.06 2.13 -16.80
C PHE A 99 -12.60 3.37 -16.02
N VAL A 100 -12.40 3.27 -14.70
CA VAL A 100 -11.94 4.38 -13.86
C VAL A 100 -10.53 4.86 -14.25
N SER A 101 -9.58 3.94 -14.45
CA SER A 101 -8.22 4.28 -14.90
C SER A 101 -8.28 5.08 -16.19
N ARG A 102 -9.20 4.71 -17.06
CA ARG A 102 -9.28 5.31 -18.37
C ARG A 102 -9.95 6.69 -18.35
N VAL A 103 -10.98 6.88 -17.52
CA VAL A 103 -11.55 8.21 -17.24
C VAL A 103 -10.48 9.15 -16.68
N ARG A 104 -9.65 8.67 -15.74
CA ARG A 104 -8.51 9.44 -15.21
C ARG A 104 -7.58 9.90 -16.32
N ASP A 105 -7.18 9.02 -17.24
CA ASP A 105 -6.25 9.36 -18.31
C ASP A 105 -6.81 10.46 -19.24
N ILE A 106 -8.12 10.52 -19.50
CA ILE A 106 -8.74 11.65 -20.22
C ILE A 106 -8.61 12.95 -19.42
N LEU A 107 -8.99 12.90 -18.14
CA LEU A 107 -9.00 14.09 -17.29
C LEU A 107 -7.59 14.68 -17.17
N GLN A 108 -6.56 13.83 -17.07
CA GLN A 108 -5.17 14.25 -17.03
C GLN A 108 -4.69 14.80 -18.37
N ASN A 109 -5.01 14.16 -19.50
CA ASN A 109 -4.62 14.66 -20.81
C ASN A 109 -5.22 16.04 -21.13
N ASN A 110 -6.49 16.27 -20.79
CA ASN A 110 -7.11 17.59 -20.94
C ASN A 110 -6.44 18.68 -20.10
N ARG A 111 -5.77 18.34 -18.98
CA ARG A 111 -5.02 19.31 -18.17
C ARG A 111 -3.67 19.68 -18.79
N LEU A 112 -3.00 18.74 -19.45
CA LEU A 112 -1.66 18.94 -20.03
C LEU A 112 -1.68 19.59 -21.41
N THR A 113 -2.80 19.53 -22.15
CA THR A 113 -2.96 20.19 -23.45
C THR A 113 -4.06 21.25 -23.40
N PRO A 114 -3.73 22.56 -23.32
CA PRO A 114 -4.72 23.64 -23.32
C PRO A 114 -5.36 23.91 -24.69
N ILE A 115 -4.90 23.23 -25.76
CA ILE A 115 -5.52 23.30 -27.09
C ILE A 115 -6.56 22.17 -27.19
N PRO A 116 -7.84 22.46 -27.47
CA PRO A 116 -8.87 21.44 -27.60
C PRO A 116 -8.67 20.69 -28.91
N THR A 117 -7.77 19.71 -28.93
CA THR A 117 -7.77 18.70 -29.98
C THR A 117 -8.95 17.78 -29.69
N PHE A 118 -10.10 18.07 -30.31
CA PHE A 118 -11.23 17.16 -30.28
C PHE A 118 -10.73 15.77 -30.68
N PRO A 119 -10.90 14.74 -29.83
CA PRO A 119 -10.44 13.41 -30.16
C PRO A 119 -11.14 12.99 -31.45
N SER A 120 -10.36 12.62 -32.47
CA SER A 120 -10.92 12.15 -33.74
C SER A 120 -11.94 11.04 -33.47
N THR A 121 -13.05 11.02 -34.20
CA THR A 121 -14.12 10.00 -34.07
C THR A 121 -13.57 8.56 -34.07
N ARG A 122 -12.46 8.33 -34.77
CA ARG A 122 -11.70 7.06 -34.78
C ARG A 122 -11.12 6.66 -33.41
N GLN A 123 -10.60 7.60 -32.63
CA GLN A 123 -10.07 7.34 -31.29
C GLN A 123 -11.18 7.00 -30.30
N TYR A 124 -12.32 7.69 -30.38
CA TYR A 124 -13.48 7.40 -29.54
C TYR A 124 -14.07 6.01 -29.85
N LEU A 125 -14.13 5.63 -31.13
CA LEU A 125 -14.57 4.30 -31.54
C LEU A 125 -13.62 3.20 -31.01
N GLN A 126 -12.30 3.37 -31.15
CA GLN A 126 -11.30 2.44 -30.60
C GLN A 126 -11.46 2.27 -29.08
N TRP A 127 -11.85 3.34 -28.39
CA TRP A 127 -12.12 3.36 -26.95
C TRP A 127 -13.33 2.51 -26.58
N ILE A 128 -14.47 2.77 -27.21
CA ILE A 128 -15.70 2.02 -26.96
C ILE A 128 -15.46 0.54 -27.25
N CYS A 129 -14.79 0.21 -28.37
CA CYS A 129 -14.45 -1.16 -28.70
C CYS A 129 -13.59 -1.84 -27.61
N LYS A 130 -12.59 -1.15 -27.04
CA LYS A 130 -11.78 -1.72 -25.95
C LYS A 130 -12.59 -1.96 -24.67
N ILE A 131 -13.45 -1.02 -24.30
CA ILE A 131 -14.34 -1.17 -23.14
C ILE A 131 -15.28 -2.35 -23.36
N ILE A 132 -15.95 -2.42 -24.52
CA ILE A 132 -16.83 -3.52 -24.89
C ILE A 132 -16.09 -4.86 -24.84
N LEU A 133 -14.84 -4.91 -25.30
CA LEU A 133 -14.04 -6.13 -25.30
C LEU A 133 -13.69 -6.62 -23.88
N GLU A 134 -13.34 -5.72 -22.96
CA GLU A 134 -13.13 -6.09 -21.56
C GLU A 134 -14.42 -6.56 -20.86
N TRP A 135 -15.55 -5.90 -21.13
CA TRP A 135 -16.87 -6.35 -20.66
C TRP A 135 -17.24 -7.71 -21.25
N ALA A 136 -16.98 -7.94 -22.54
CA ALA A 136 -17.26 -9.20 -23.20
C ALA A 136 -16.46 -10.35 -22.56
N LYS A 137 -15.19 -10.14 -22.19
CA LYS A 137 -14.40 -11.15 -21.45
C LYS A 137 -15.06 -11.53 -20.13
N ALA A 138 -15.51 -10.55 -19.33
CA ALA A 138 -16.18 -10.82 -18.06
C ALA A 138 -17.50 -11.57 -18.24
N VAL A 139 -18.30 -11.17 -19.25
CA VAL A 139 -19.56 -11.86 -19.57
C VAL A 139 -19.32 -13.29 -20.06
N VAL A 140 -18.33 -13.50 -20.93
CA VAL A 140 -17.97 -14.84 -21.42
C VAL A 140 -17.53 -15.73 -20.26
N ILE A 141 -16.71 -15.23 -19.34
CA ILE A 141 -16.28 -16.01 -18.17
C ILE A 141 -17.48 -16.36 -17.28
N VAL A 142 -18.38 -15.42 -16.98
CA VAL A 142 -19.60 -15.71 -16.21
C VAL A 142 -20.47 -16.75 -16.92
N PHE A 143 -20.59 -16.68 -18.24
CA PHE A 143 -21.35 -17.64 -19.03
C PHE A 143 -20.71 -19.03 -19.01
N CYS A 144 -19.39 -19.13 -19.20
CA CYS A 144 -18.64 -20.38 -19.08
C CYS A 144 -18.78 -21.01 -17.68
N LEU A 145 -18.74 -20.20 -16.63
CA LEU A 145 -18.95 -20.68 -15.25
C LEU A 145 -20.38 -21.19 -15.04
N ARG A 146 -21.38 -20.52 -15.63
CA ARG A 146 -22.77 -20.97 -15.59
C ARG A 146 -22.95 -22.32 -16.29
N GLU A 147 -22.29 -22.54 -17.42
CA GLU A 147 -22.31 -23.83 -18.13
C GLU A 147 -21.67 -24.97 -17.33
N GLN A 148 -20.68 -24.66 -16.49
CA GLN A 148 -20.06 -25.62 -15.57
C GLN A 148 -20.97 -25.98 -14.36
N GLY A 149 -22.21 -25.48 -14.31
CA GLY A 149 -23.16 -25.73 -13.22
C GLY A 149 -22.91 -24.88 -11.97
N MET A 150 -21.96 -23.94 -12.03
CA MET A 150 -21.62 -23.05 -10.94
C MET A 150 -22.47 -21.77 -11.07
N ASN A 151 -23.55 -21.67 -10.30
CA ASN A 151 -24.45 -20.53 -10.39
C ASN A 151 -23.84 -19.31 -9.67
N TYR A 152 -23.29 -18.36 -10.43
CA TYR A 152 -22.76 -17.10 -9.89
C TYR A 152 -23.91 -16.17 -9.48
N GLN A 153 -24.25 -16.20 -8.19
CA GLN A 153 -25.22 -15.31 -7.57
C GLN A 153 -24.69 -14.82 -6.21
N PRO A 154 -23.71 -13.89 -6.19
CA PRO A 154 -23.24 -13.33 -4.94
C PRO A 154 -24.38 -12.58 -4.24
N GLY A 155 -24.46 -12.71 -2.92
CA GLY A 155 -25.39 -11.92 -2.11
C GLY A 155 -25.05 -10.42 -2.19
N VAL A 156 -26.06 -9.56 -2.03
CA VAL A 156 -25.86 -8.10 -2.10
C VAL A 156 -24.83 -7.61 -1.07
N VAL A 157 -24.85 -8.17 0.14
CA VAL A 157 -23.87 -7.85 1.21
C VAL A 157 -22.46 -8.27 0.80
N TYR A 158 -22.33 -9.48 0.23
CA TYR A 158 -21.06 -9.96 -0.33
C TYR A 158 -20.51 -8.98 -1.34
N SER A 159 -21.30 -8.64 -2.36
CA SER A 159 -20.88 -7.74 -3.43
C SER A 159 -20.52 -6.34 -2.91
N LEU A 160 -21.31 -5.78 -2.00
CA LEU A 160 -21.04 -4.44 -1.45
C LEU A 160 -19.71 -4.40 -0.68
N VAL A 161 -19.50 -5.32 0.26
CA VAL A 161 -18.31 -5.31 1.13
C VAL A 161 -17.05 -5.67 0.34
N THR A 162 -17.12 -6.68 -0.52
CA THR A 162 -15.98 -7.07 -1.37
C THR A 162 -15.62 -5.98 -2.38
N PHE A 163 -16.61 -5.26 -2.93
CA PHE A 163 -16.36 -4.12 -3.81
C PHE A 163 -15.72 -2.93 -3.07
N LEU A 164 -16.19 -2.61 -1.86
CA LEU A 164 -15.57 -1.57 -1.03
C LEU A 164 -14.13 -1.93 -0.66
N TYR A 165 -13.88 -3.19 -0.29
CA TYR A 165 -12.53 -3.69 -0.03
C TYR A 165 -11.65 -3.59 -1.29
N TYR A 166 -12.19 -3.99 -2.45
CA TYR A 166 -11.50 -3.89 -3.74
C TYR A 166 -11.08 -2.45 -4.06
N ILE A 167 -11.99 -1.48 -3.88
CA ILE A 167 -11.71 -0.05 -4.07
C ILE A 167 -10.58 0.42 -3.14
N CYS A 168 -10.55 -0.04 -1.89
CA CYS A 168 -9.51 0.33 -0.93
C CYS A 168 -8.16 -0.33 -1.23
N SER A 169 -8.16 -1.51 -1.84
CA SER A 169 -6.96 -2.34 -2.03
C SER A 169 -6.29 -2.13 -3.38
N GLU A 170 -7.04 -1.70 -4.39
CA GLU A 170 -6.63 -1.65 -5.80
C GLU A 170 -5.79 -0.41 -6.11
N LYS A 171 -4.70 -0.61 -6.88
CA LYS A 171 -3.69 0.43 -7.15
C LYS A 171 -4.27 1.64 -7.88
N ILE A 172 -5.21 1.42 -8.79
CA ILE A 172 -5.82 2.50 -9.58
C ILE A 172 -6.50 3.49 -8.65
N PHE A 173 -7.29 2.99 -7.69
CA PHE A 173 -8.01 3.81 -6.74
C PHE A 173 -7.10 4.50 -5.73
N LEU A 174 -6.06 3.81 -5.24
CA LEU A 174 -5.03 4.42 -4.39
C LEU A 174 -4.31 5.62 -5.05
N LYS A 175 -4.31 5.72 -6.38
CA LYS A 175 -3.79 6.88 -7.13
C LYS A 175 -4.86 7.92 -7.45
N VAL A 176 -6.07 7.46 -7.81
CA VAL A 176 -7.17 8.35 -8.20
C VAL A 176 -7.68 9.14 -6.99
N PHE A 177 -7.86 8.50 -5.82
CA PHE A 177 -8.43 9.19 -4.67
C PHE A 177 -7.62 10.39 -4.19
N PRO A 178 -6.28 10.33 -4.07
CA PRO A 178 -5.51 11.51 -3.73
C PRO A 178 -5.70 12.67 -4.72
N GLU A 179 -5.72 12.39 -6.03
CA GLU A 179 -5.97 13.42 -7.05
C GLU A 179 -7.38 14.02 -6.94
N LEU A 180 -8.38 13.20 -6.60
CA LEU A 180 -9.75 13.66 -6.35
C LEU A 180 -9.84 14.55 -5.10
N VAL A 181 -9.12 14.20 -4.04
CA VAL A 181 -9.07 14.97 -2.79
C VAL A 181 -8.30 16.29 -3.01
N GLU A 182 -7.24 16.29 -3.82
CA GLU A 182 -6.50 17.50 -4.20
C GLU A 182 -7.37 18.49 -4.98
N MET A 183 -8.30 18.00 -5.80
CA MET A 183 -9.30 18.86 -6.43
C MET A 183 -10.27 19.52 -5.45
N LEU A 184 -10.52 18.92 -4.28
CA LEU A 184 -11.41 19.48 -3.27
C LEU A 184 -10.73 20.55 -2.40
N SER A 185 -9.41 20.73 -2.52
CA SER A 185 -8.63 21.77 -1.84
C SER A 185 -8.90 21.85 -0.33
N LEU A 186 -8.78 20.72 0.37
CA LEU A 186 -9.05 20.67 1.81
C LEU A 186 -7.86 21.26 2.59
N ASP A 187 -8.03 22.47 3.12
CA ASP A 187 -7.00 23.19 3.90
C ASP A 187 -6.45 22.37 5.10
N LEU A 188 -7.24 21.42 5.60
CA LEU A 188 -6.93 20.60 6.78
C LEU A 188 -5.83 19.56 6.52
N LEU A 189 -5.63 19.12 5.27
CA LEU A 189 -4.68 18.06 4.92
C LEU A 189 -3.28 18.58 4.59
N GLU A 190 -3.05 19.89 4.75
CA GLU A 190 -1.71 20.48 4.70
C GLU A 190 -0.94 20.20 3.38
N ASN A 191 -1.60 19.82 2.28
CA ASN A 191 -1.01 19.33 1.00
C ASN A 191 -0.25 17.99 1.09
N LEU A 192 -0.52 17.20 2.13
CA LEU A 192 0.00 15.84 2.32
C LEU A 192 -1.02 14.75 1.92
N GLU A 193 -2.02 15.12 1.13
CA GLU A 193 -3.13 14.24 0.72
C GLU A 193 -2.65 12.98 -0.02
N HIS A 194 -1.60 13.13 -0.84
CA HIS A 194 -0.96 12.04 -1.56
C HIS A 194 -0.42 10.91 -0.67
N LEU A 195 -0.18 11.20 0.61
CA LEU A 195 0.29 10.23 1.59
C LEU A 195 -0.80 9.81 2.58
N TYR A 196 -1.65 10.76 2.99
CA TYR A 196 -2.73 10.50 3.93
C TYR A 196 -3.83 9.63 3.34
N VAL A 197 -4.25 9.91 2.10
CA VAL A 197 -5.37 9.19 1.47
C VAL A 197 -5.05 7.70 1.27
N PRO A 198 -3.88 7.31 0.69
CA PRO A 198 -3.52 5.90 0.57
C PRO A 198 -3.34 5.22 1.94
N MET A 199 -2.86 5.95 2.95
CA MET A 199 -2.72 5.44 4.31
C MET A 199 -4.08 5.11 4.93
N VAL A 200 -5.07 6.01 4.81
CA VAL A 200 -6.43 5.80 5.31
C VAL A 200 -7.11 4.63 4.60
N LEU A 201 -6.99 4.55 3.27
CA LEU A 201 -7.57 3.44 2.49
C LEU A 201 -6.99 2.08 2.91
N ASN A 202 -5.67 2.00 3.09
CA ASN A 202 -5.06 0.77 3.61
C ASN A 202 -5.45 0.47 5.05
N PHE A 203 -5.62 1.48 5.91
CA PHE A 203 -6.09 1.27 7.28
C PHE A 203 -7.52 0.70 7.30
N VAL A 204 -8.41 1.19 6.43
CA VAL A 204 -9.75 0.64 6.24
C VAL A 204 -9.66 -0.83 5.78
N ALA A 205 -8.82 -1.14 4.79
CA ALA A 205 -8.63 -2.52 4.32
C ALA A 205 -8.09 -3.46 5.43
N ILE A 206 -7.10 -3.00 6.22
CA ILE A 206 -6.55 -3.76 7.36
C ILE A 206 -7.64 -4.01 8.40
N SER A 207 -8.44 -2.98 8.74
CA SER A 207 -9.50 -3.12 9.73
C SER A 207 -10.55 -4.15 9.28
N ALA A 208 -10.96 -4.09 8.01
CA ALA A 208 -11.90 -5.07 7.44
C ALA A 208 -11.31 -6.49 7.45
N GLY A 209 -10.06 -6.65 6.97
CA GLY A 209 -9.38 -7.95 6.96
C GLY A 209 -9.17 -8.52 8.37
N THR A 210 -8.88 -7.68 9.35
CA THR A 210 -8.75 -8.07 10.76
C THR A 210 -10.08 -8.57 11.31
N ILE A 211 -11.18 -7.83 11.11
CA ILE A 211 -12.51 -8.23 11.61
C ILE A 211 -12.91 -9.60 11.04
N VAL A 212 -12.79 -9.78 9.73
CA VAL A 212 -13.16 -11.02 9.06
C VAL A 212 -12.29 -12.18 9.51
N THR A 213 -10.96 -12.00 9.50
CA THR A 213 -10.03 -13.07 9.90
C THR A 213 -10.19 -13.45 11.36
N SER A 214 -10.37 -12.48 12.26
CA SER A 214 -10.62 -12.75 13.68
C SER A 214 -11.93 -13.50 13.91
N TYR A 215 -13.01 -13.15 13.21
CA TYR A 215 -14.27 -13.88 13.32
C TYR A 215 -14.14 -15.35 12.86
N VAL A 216 -13.53 -15.58 11.69
CA VAL A 216 -13.34 -16.94 11.17
C VAL A 216 -12.40 -17.76 12.06
N LEU A 217 -11.35 -17.14 12.63
CA LEU A 217 -10.44 -17.80 13.56
C LEU A 217 -11.14 -18.27 14.85
N LEU A 218 -12.17 -17.55 15.31
CA LEU A 218 -12.99 -17.95 16.46
C LEU A 218 -13.88 -19.17 16.16
N GLN A 219 -14.30 -19.32 14.91
CA GLN A 219 -15.16 -20.43 14.47
C GLN A 219 -14.36 -21.69 14.15
N SER A 220 -13.22 -21.57 13.45
CA SER A 220 -12.42 -22.71 13.01
C SER A 220 -10.96 -22.35 12.85
N TYR A 221 -10.08 -23.18 13.42
CA TYR A 221 -8.65 -23.07 13.21
C TYR A 221 -8.22 -23.90 12.00
N SER A 222 -7.69 -23.24 10.97
CA SER A 222 -7.06 -23.90 9.83
C SER A 222 -5.78 -23.17 9.40
N GLY A 223 -4.84 -23.89 8.79
CA GLY A 223 -3.61 -23.30 8.26
C GLY A 223 -3.87 -22.22 7.20
N PHE A 224 -4.97 -22.32 6.47
CA PHE A 224 -5.40 -21.31 5.50
C PHE A 224 -5.79 -19.97 6.17
N VAL A 225 -6.43 -20.01 7.34
CA VAL A 225 -6.77 -18.77 8.09
C VAL A 225 -5.50 -18.07 8.57
N LEU A 226 -4.49 -18.82 9.01
CA LEU A 226 -3.17 -18.25 9.36
C LEU A 226 -2.48 -17.61 8.16
N LEU A 227 -2.54 -18.26 7.00
CA LEU A 227 -2.02 -17.70 5.74
C LEU A 227 -2.74 -16.38 5.41
N CYS A 228 -4.06 -16.34 5.55
CA CYS A 228 -4.84 -15.13 5.32
C CYS A 228 -4.50 -14.03 6.34
N LEU A 229 -4.30 -14.36 7.61
CA LEU A 229 -3.85 -13.40 8.64
C LEU A 229 -2.50 -12.77 8.25
N TYR A 230 -1.58 -13.57 7.73
CA TYR A 230 -0.29 -13.10 7.25
C TYR A 230 -0.44 -12.12 6.08
N PHE A 231 -1.24 -12.42 5.06
CA PHE A 231 -1.42 -11.52 3.91
C PHE A 231 -2.28 -10.28 4.22
N LEU A 232 -3.42 -10.47 4.88
CA LEU A 232 -4.43 -9.42 5.11
C LEU A 232 -4.05 -8.45 6.22
N VAL A 233 -3.31 -8.92 7.24
CA VAL A 233 -2.93 -8.09 8.38
C VAL A 233 -1.43 -7.80 8.36
N TYR A 234 -0.58 -8.81 8.51
CA TYR A 234 0.85 -8.59 8.71
C TYR A 234 1.52 -7.89 7.52
N LEU A 235 1.35 -8.41 6.29
CA LEU A 235 1.95 -7.80 5.10
C LEU A 235 1.36 -6.42 4.78
N ARG A 236 0.06 -6.21 5.00
CA ARG A 236 -0.59 -4.89 4.82
C ARG A 236 -0.08 -3.85 5.82
N VAL A 237 0.07 -4.23 7.09
CA VAL A 237 0.67 -3.34 8.10
C VAL A 237 2.11 -2.99 7.72
N LYS A 238 2.88 -3.98 7.26
CA LYS A 238 4.25 -3.77 6.78
C LYS A 238 4.31 -2.83 5.57
N ASP A 239 3.40 -2.99 4.60
CA ASP A 239 3.24 -2.10 3.44
C ASP A 239 2.97 -0.65 3.88
N VAL A 240 1.97 -0.44 4.74
CA VAL A 240 1.64 0.90 5.28
C VAL A 240 2.83 1.51 6.00
N TYR A 241 3.54 0.73 6.82
CA TYR A 241 4.69 1.22 7.57
C TYR A 241 5.82 1.69 6.67
N HIS A 242 6.22 0.88 5.69
CA HIS A 242 7.37 1.18 4.83
C HIS A 242 7.05 2.18 3.72
N ASN A 243 5.89 2.07 3.07
CA ASN A 243 5.57 2.88 1.89
C ASN A 243 4.88 4.20 2.22
N SER A 244 4.08 4.27 3.28
CA SER A 244 3.34 5.49 3.63
C SER A 244 3.90 6.17 4.87
N TRP A 245 4.00 5.45 5.99
CA TRP A 245 4.32 6.02 7.28
C TRP A 245 5.76 6.55 7.38
N LYS A 246 6.73 5.77 6.91
CA LYS A 246 8.14 6.19 6.90
C LYS A 246 8.33 7.48 6.08
N LEU A 247 7.72 7.54 4.89
CA LEU A 247 7.80 8.69 4.00
C LEU A 247 7.11 9.93 4.60
N LEU A 248 5.90 9.75 5.14
CA LEU A 248 5.17 10.79 5.87
C LEU A 248 5.99 11.39 7.01
N ARG A 249 6.63 10.52 7.80
CA ARG A 249 7.45 10.95 8.93
C ARG A 249 8.64 11.77 8.44
N THR A 250 9.37 11.29 7.44
CA THR A 250 10.52 12.01 6.88
C THR A 250 10.13 13.35 6.29
N GLU A 251 9.07 13.44 5.48
CA GLU A 251 8.60 14.71 4.91
C GLU A 251 8.13 15.68 5.98
N ARG A 252 7.41 15.20 7.00
CA ARG A 252 6.95 16.00 8.12
C ARG A 252 8.09 16.52 8.98
N GLU A 253 9.04 15.67 9.32
CA GLU A 253 10.21 16.05 10.12
C GLU A 253 11.07 17.07 9.37
N THR A 254 11.29 16.85 8.07
CA THR A 254 12.00 17.80 7.20
C THR A 254 11.26 19.13 7.09
N TYR A 255 9.94 19.12 6.92
CA TYR A 255 9.17 20.35 6.88
C TYR A 255 9.14 21.08 8.23
N ARG A 256 9.10 20.34 9.35
CA ARG A 256 9.11 20.92 10.70
C ARG A 256 10.47 21.51 11.08
N SER A 257 11.57 20.99 10.54
CA SER A 257 12.91 21.53 10.80
C SER A 257 13.15 22.90 10.15
N PHE A 258 12.36 23.28 9.15
CA PHE A 258 12.49 24.57 8.48
C PHE A 258 12.00 25.73 9.35
N ARG A 259 12.86 26.74 9.51
CA ARG A 259 12.58 27.96 10.27
C ARG A 259 11.47 28.77 9.59
N VAL A 260 10.56 29.33 10.38
CA VAL A 260 9.59 30.32 9.90
C VAL A 260 10.32 31.65 9.70
N ALA A 261 10.15 32.27 8.53
CA ALA A 261 10.76 33.57 8.24
C ALA A 261 10.10 34.68 9.08
N THR A 262 10.89 35.60 9.62
CA THR A 262 10.36 36.84 10.21
C THR A 262 9.95 37.81 9.11
N VAL A 263 9.20 38.86 9.45
CA VAL A 263 8.83 39.92 8.48
C VAL A 263 10.09 40.59 7.92
N GLU A 264 11.10 40.82 8.76
CA GLU A 264 12.39 41.37 8.35
C GLU A 264 13.14 40.44 7.37
N ASP A 265 13.10 39.11 7.60
CA ASP A 265 13.70 38.16 6.67
C ASP A 265 13.05 38.24 5.29
N ILE A 266 11.73 38.45 5.23
CA ILE A 266 10.95 38.51 3.99
C ILE A 266 11.26 39.80 3.23
N GLU A 267 11.20 40.95 3.91
CA GLU A 267 11.51 42.27 3.32
C GLU A 267 12.94 42.33 2.76
N ASN A 268 13.90 41.67 3.42
CA ASN A 268 15.27 41.57 2.93
C ASN A 268 15.42 40.68 1.69
N TRP A 269 14.46 39.78 1.41
CA TRP A 269 14.54 38.74 0.38
C TRP A 269 13.59 38.99 -0.80
N ALA A 270 13.58 40.21 -1.35
CA ALA A 270 12.92 40.58 -2.62
C ALA A 270 11.43 40.17 -2.77
N ASP A 271 10.77 39.78 -1.68
CA ASP A 271 9.38 39.34 -1.52
C ASP A 271 8.83 38.26 -2.48
N LEU A 272 9.56 37.75 -3.48
CA LEU A 272 9.02 36.84 -4.49
C LEU A 272 9.38 35.38 -4.25
N CYS A 273 8.38 34.49 -4.25
CA CYS A 273 8.63 33.05 -4.19
C CYS A 273 9.10 32.52 -5.55
N ALA A 274 10.26 31.86 -5.59
CA ALA A 274 10.82 31.30 -6.83
C ALA A 274 9.99 30.17 -7.48
N VAL A 275 8.99 29.63 -6.78
CA VAL A 275 8.15 28.51 -7.27
C VAL A 275 6.88 29.02 -7.95
N CYS A 276 6.12 29.90 -7.29
CA CYS A 276 4.87 30.45 -7.84
C CYS A 276 5.02 31.85 -8.42
N LEU A 277 6.18 32.49 -8.28
CA LEU A 277 6.50 33.84 -8.75
C LEU A 277 5.59 34.94 -8.15
N ASN A 278 4.92 34.67 -7.02
CA ASN A 278 4.06 35.61 -6.31
C ASN A 278 4.74 36.15 -5.05
N THR A 279 4.23 37.29 -4.55
CA THR A 279 4.70 37.93 -3.32
C THR A 279 4.43 37.07 -2.07
N MET A 280 5.36 37.07 -1.12
CA MET A 280 5.33 36.26 0.10
C MET A 280 4.89 37.10 1.29
N SER A 281 3.70 36.81 1.85
CA SER A 281 3.30 37.32 3.17
C SER A 281 3.72 36.38 4.31
N SER A 282 3.96 35.12 3.99
CA SER A 282 4.53 34.11 4.90
C SER A 282 5.50 33.24 4.12
N ALA A 283 6.66 32.97 4.72
CA ALA A 283 7.71 32.17 4.12
C ALA A 283 8.35 31.21 5.13
N ARG A 284 8.91 30.12 4.62
CA ARG A 284 9.80 29.23 5.37
C ARG A 284 11.20 29.27 4.79
N ILE A 285 12.18 29.28 5.69
CA ILE A 285 13.60 29.31 5.38
C ILE A 285 14.11 27.87 5.44
N THR A 286 14.65 27.42 4.32
CA THR A 286 15.29 26.11 4.17
C THR A 286 16.71 26.12 4.77
N PRO A 287 17.34 24.97 5.05
CA PRO A 287 18.71 24.92 5.60
C PRO A 287 19.78 25.54 4.69
N CYS A 288 19.47 25.71 3.41
CA CYS A 288 20.30 26.44 2.44
C CYS A 288 19.97 27.94 2.35
N ASN A 289 19.19 28.47 3.29
CA ASN A 289 18.77 29.87 3.42
C ASN A 289 17.92 30.43 2.26
N HIS A 290 17.26 29.56 1.50
CA HIS A 290 16.26 29.99 0.50
C HIS A 290 14.85 30.06 1.10
N LEU A 291 14.09 31.08 0.70
CA LEU A 291 12.72 31.36 1.14
C LEU A 291 11.69 30.88 0.12
N PHE A 292 10.62 30.24 0.62
CA PHE A 292 9.49 29.80 -0.18
C PHE A 292 8.18 29.97 0.60
N HIS A 293 7.04 30.10 -0.10
CA HIS A 293 5.74 29.96 0.57
C HIS A 293 5.62 28.58 1.23
N PRO A 294 4.95 28.48 2.40
CA PRO A 294 4.67 27.22 3.06
C PRO A 294 4.07 26.15 2.13
N HIS A 295 3.13 26.54 1.27
CA HIS A 295 2.47 25.65 0.31
C HIS A 295 3.42 25.20 -0.82
N CYS A 296 4.12 26.16 -1.45
CA CYS A 296 5.08 25.87 -2.52
C CYS A 296 6.19 24.93 -2.08
N LEU A 297 6.70 25.12 -0.85
CA LEU A 297 7.77 24.28 -0.30
C LEU A 297 7.32 22.83 -0.08
N LYS A 298 6.08 22.62 0.36
CA LYS A 298 5.51 21.26 0.49
C LYS A 298 5.37 20.58 -0.87
N GLN A 299 4.95 21.31 -1.90
CA GLN A 299 4.87 20.77 -3.25
C GLN A 299 6.25 20.44 -3.82
N CYS A 300 7.29 21.22 -3.50
CA CYS A 300 8.67 20.85 -3.82
C CYS A 300 9.10 19.56 -3.12
N LEU A 301 8.83 19.41 -1.80
CA LEU A 301 9.15 18.20 -1.03
C LEU A 301 8.49 16.95 -1.60
N ARG A 302 7.24 17.06 -2.07
CA ARG A 302 6.52 15.97 -2.76
C ARG A 302 7.26 15.46 -3.99
N ILE A 303 7.92 16.35 -4.74
CA ILE A 303 8.60 16.01 -6.00
C ILE A 303 10.04 15.56 -5.73
N SER A 304 10.75 16.28 -4.86
CA SER A 304 12.16 16.02 -4.56
C SER A 304 12.58 16.59 -3.21
N LEU A 305 13.47 15.89 -2.51
CA LEU A 305 14.11 16.37 -1.28
C LEU A 305 15.27 17.36 -1.54
N PHE A 306 15.27 18.04 -2.69
CA PHE A 306 16.29 18.99 -3.09
C PHE A 306 15.71 20.38 -3.27
N CYS A 307 16.50 21.40 -2.90
CA CYS A 307 16.13 22.79 -3.12
C CYS A 307 16.05 23.09 -4.63
N PRO A 308 14.95 23.71 -5.13
CA PRO A 308 14.83 24.04 -6.54
C PRO A 308 15.83 25.11 -7.01
N LEU A 309 16.36 25.93 -6.09
CA LEU A 309 17.32 26.99 -6.39
C LEU A 309 18.77 26.49 -6.43
N CYS A 310 19.24 25.85 -5.36
CA CYS A 310 20.65 25.42 -5.25
C CYS A 310 20.88 23.92 -5.38
N LYS A 311 19.82 23.11 -5.51
CA LYS A 311 19.89 21.63 -5.55
C LYS A 311 20.55 21.01 -4.32
N SER A 312 20.67 21.76 -3.22
CA SER A 312 21.11 21.22 -1.93
C SER A 312 20.02 20.33 -1.34
N HIS A 313 20.42 19.22 -0.73
CA HIS A 313 19.49 18.32 -0.05
C HIS A 313 18.90 19.00 1.19
N PHE A 314 17.60 18.82 1.43
CA PHE A 314 16.91 19.44 2.56
C PHE A 314 17.24 18.80 3.91
N VAL A 315 17.64 17.53 3.92
CA VAL A 315 18.23 16.89 5.09
C VAL A 315 19.71 17.20 5.04
N ALA A 316 20.17 18.15 5.85
CA ALA A 316 21.60 18.44 5.97
C ALA A 316 22.30 17.15 6.44
N SER A 317 23.28 16.67 5.67
CA SER A 317 24.22 15.67 6.16
C SER A 317 25.03 16.32 7.29
N GLU A 318 24.81 15.89 8.53
CA GLU A 318 25.71 16.17 9.66
C GLU A 318 27.11 15.52 9.50
N GLU A 319 27.45 15.00 8.32
CA GLU A 319 28.77 14.46 7.99
C GLU A 319 29.59 15.47 7.20
N ARG A 320 30.11 16.49 7.90
CA ARG A 320 31.39 17.09 7.54
C ARG A 320 32.06 17.70 8.77
N LYS A 321 32.72 16.85 9.56
CA LYS A 321 33.87 17.23 10.37
C LYS A 321 34.96 16.19 10.20
#